data_AF-A0A7W1KSB6-F1
#
_entry.id   AF-A0A7W1KSB6-F1
#
_cell.length_a   1.000
_cell.length_b   1.000
_cell.length_c   1.000
_cell.angle_alpha   90.00
_cell.angle_beta   90.00
_cell.angle_gamma   90.00
#
_symmetry.space_group_name_H-M   'P 1'
#
loop_
_entity.id
_entity.type
_entity.pdbx_description
1 polymer ?
#
loop_
_entity_poly.entity_id
_entity_poly.type
_entity_poly.pdbx_seq_one_letter_code
_entity_poly.pdbx_strand_id
1 'polypeptide(L)'
;MIDSLFVYAGFGLVAAGVVSRFRPLRFFRIRTRHAAAVSAGGLLIAAAALAWPVRTKQAPARLSTLDEWMPLWQFGERHTIQIAAPPEEVFAAIRAVTADEIFLFQTLTAIRRCGRPGPADVLHPPGQQPLLDVATQTTFVSLSDDPPRELVVGTVIVAQAETRAALEFTPELFRGPTSGGRSARRNELSR
;
A
#
# COMPACT_ATOMS: atom_id res chain seq x y z
N MET A 1 10.01 5.89 8.13
CA MET A 1 9.61 5.59 9.52
C MET A 1 9.38 6.85 10.34
N ILE A 2 10.25 7.87 10.21
CA ILE A 2 10.06 9.18 10.87
C ILE A 2 8.73 9.84 10.46
N ASP A 3 8.31 9.68 9.19
CA ASP A 3 7.08 10.30 8.67
C ASP A 3 5.83 9.77 9.37
N SER A 4 5.75 8.45 9.60
CA SER A 4 4.65 7.82 10.33
C SER A 4 4.60 8.26 11.79
N LEU A 5 5.76 8.50 12.42
CA LEU A 5 5.83 8.98 13.81
C LEU A 5 5.16 10.35 13.96
N PHE A 6 5.39 11.27 13.03
CA PHE A 6 4.78 12.61 13.08
C PHE A 6 3.26 12.57 12.90
N VAL A 7 2.77 11.71 12.01
CA VAL A 7 1.32 11.52 11.82
C VAL A 7 0.67 10.96 13.10
N TYR A 8 1.23 9.90 13.69
CA TYR A 8 0.70 9.32 14.93
C TYR A 8 0.83 10.26 16.12
N ALA A 9 1.95 11.00 16.24
CA ALA A 9 2.12 12.02 17.28
C ALA A 9 1.11 13.15 17.13
N GLY A 10 0.86 13.63 15.90
CA GLY A 10 -0.17 14.62 15.60
C GLY A 10 -1.56 14.16 16.04
N PHE A 11 -1.97 12.94 15.65
CA PHE A 11 -3.25 12.37 16.09
C PHE A 11 -3.32 12.14 17.61
N GLY A 12 -2.21 11.72 18.23
CA GLY A 12 -2.11 11.58 19.68
C GLY A 12 -2.33 12.90 20.42
N LEU A 13 -1.76 14.00 19.92
CA LEU A 13 -1.96 15.35 20.44
C LEU A 13 -3.41 15.83 20.26
N VAL A 14 -4.02 15.54 19.10
CA VAL A 14 -5.44 15.82 18.85
C VAL A 14 -6.31 15.12 19.90
N ALA A 15 -6.12 13.81 20.09
CA ALA A 15 -6.86 13.01 21.05
C ALA A 15 -6.64 13.51 22.49
N ALA A 16 -5.40 13.79 22.88
CA ALA A 16 -5.07 14.32 24.21
C ALA A 16 -5.75 15.67 24.48
N GLY A 17 -5.77 16.58 23.51
CA GLY A 17 -6.46 17.86 23.63
C GLY A 17 -7.99 17.72 23.74
N VAL A 18 -8.59 16.80 22.97
CA VAL A 18 -10.04 16.51 23.05
C VAL A 18 -10.40 15.90 24.40
N VAL A 19 -9.66 14.88 24.85
CA VAL A 19 -9.89 14.22 26.15
C VAL A 19 -9.70 15.21 27.30
N SER A 20 -8.70 16.10 27.20
CA SER A 20 -8.46 17.15 28.21
C SER A 20 -9.61 18.15 28.37
N ARG A 21 -10.56 18.20 27.42
CA ARG A 21 -11.77 19.02 27.51
C ARG A 21 -12.84 18.40 28.39
N PHE A 22 -12.91 17.06 28.45
CA PHE A 22 -13.90 16.31 29.23
C PHE A 22 -13.36 15.84 30.59
N ARG A 23 -12.08 15.49 30.65
CA ARG A 23 -11.37 15.21 31.90
C ARG A 23 -10.13 16.09 31.96
N PRO A 24 -10.05 17.09 32.87
CA PRO A 24 -8.82 17.83 33.05
C PRO A 24 -7.74 16.85 33.48
N LEU A 25 -6.85 16.49 32.56
CA LEU A 25 -5.71 15.61 32.79
C LEU A 25 -4.71 16.36 33.69
N ARG A 26 -5.01 16.41 34.99
CA ARG A 26 -4.21 17.11 36.02
C ARG A 26 -2.74 16.65 36.01
N PHE A 27 -2.48 15.41 35.56
CA PHE A 27 -1.13 14.85 35.38
C PHE A 27 -0.29 15.58 34.32
N PHE A 28 -0.89 16.05 33.22
CA PHE A 28 -0.20 16.78 32.15
C PHE A 28 -0.28 18.31 32.28
N ARG A 29 -0.93 18.82 33.34
CA ARG A 29 -1.03 20.26 33.65
C ARG A 29 -1.63 21.11 32.51
N ILE A 30 -2.32 20.48 31.55
CA ILE A 30 -3.07 21.15 30.48
C ILE A 30 -4.31 21.76 31.11
N ARG A 31 -4.26 23.08 31.39
CA ARG A 31 -5.46 23.84 31.75
C ARG A 31 -6.42 23.85 30.57
N THR A 32 -7.73 23.73 30.84
CA THR A 32 -8.81 23.71 29.85
C THR A 32 -8.72 24.78 28.75
N ARG A 33 -8.12 25.94 29.06
CA ARG A 33 -7.85 27.04 28.09
C ARG A 33 -6.83 26.71 27.00
N HIS A 34 -5.90 25.79 27.23
CA HIS A 34 -4.86 25.40 26.26
C HIS A 34 -5.21 24.11 25.51
N ALA A 35 -6.25 23.38 25.92
CA ALA A 35 -6.66 22.13 25.28
C ALA A 35 -7.00 22.32 23.79
N ALA A 36 -7.67 23.42 23.43
CA ALA A 36 -7.96 23.76 22.04
C ALA A 36 -6.69 24.03 21.21
N ALA A 37 -5.70 24.70 21.81
CA ALA A 37 -4.41 24.96 21.16
C ALA A 37 -3.61 23.67 20.94
N VAL A 38 -3.66 22.72 21.89
CA VAL A 38 -3.02 21.40 21.75
C VAL A 38 -3.66 20.59 20.63
N SER A 39 -5.00 20.55 20.55
CA SER A 39 -5.69 19.89 19.44
C SER A 39 -5.40 20.54 18.09
N ALA A 40 -5.41 21.87 18.01
CA ALA A 40 -5.08 22.59 16.78
C ALA A 40 -3.63 22.36 16.34
N GLY A 41 -2.67 22.37 17.28
CA GLY A 41 -1.27 22.06 17.02
C GLY A 41 -1.06 20.63 16.54
N GLY A 42 -1.74 19.66 17.17
CA GLY A 42 -1.72 18.26 16.72
C GLY A 42 -2.28 18.09 15.31
N LEU A 43 -3.37 18.80 14.97
CA LEU A 43 -3.96 18.79 13.64
C LEU A 43 -3.02 19.40 12.60
N LEU A 44 -2.35 20.50 12.92
CA LEU A 44 -1.36 21.13 12.05
C LEU A 44 -0.16 20.21 11.79
N ILE A 45 0.35 19.52 12.82
CA ILE A 45 1.45 18.55 12.68
C ILE A 45 1.02 17.38 11.79
N ALA A 46 -0.18 16.83 11.99
CA ALA A 46 -0.71 15.76 11.16
C ALA A 46 -0.89 16.21 9.71
N ALA A 47 -1.46 17.40 9.48
CA ALA A 47 -1.64 17.96 8.14
C ALA A 47 -0.31 18.23 7.44
N ALA A 48 0.68 18.79 8.14
CA ALA A 48 2.02 19.02 7.61
C ALA A 48 2.73 17.71 7.25
N ALA A 49 2.60 16.67 8.09
CA ALA A 49 3.17 15.36 7.83
C ALA A 49 2.49 14.65 6.63
N LEU A 50 1.17 14.81 6.47
CA LEU A 50 0.42 14.28 5.32
C LEU A 50 0.75 15.02 4.01
N ALA A 51 1.04 16.32 4.09
CA ALA A 51 1.47 17.11 2.94
C ALA A 51 2.97 16.98 2.65
N TRP A 52 3.73 16.29 3.51
CA TRP A 52 5.17 16.15 3.35
C TRP A 52 5.49 15.27 2.13
N PRO A 53 6.38 15.71 1.23
CA PRO A 53 6.70 14.96 0.02
C PRO A 53 7.36 13.63 0.36
N VAL A 54 6.85 12.55 -0.21
CA VAL A 54 7.43 11.23 -0.05
C VAL A 54 8.69 11.14 -0.91
N ARG A 55 9.79 10.70 -0.30
CA ARG A 55 11.07 10.55 -1.00
C ARG A 55 11.08 9.26 -1.79
N THR A 56 11.48 9.36 -3.05
CA THR A 56 11.78 8.21 -3.89
C THR A 56 13.09 7.56 -3.44
N LYS A 57 13.09 6.24 -3.36
CA LYS A 57 14.23 5.37 -3.10
C LYS A 57 14.62 4.66 -4.40
N GLN A 58 15.88 4.25 -4.48
CA GLN A 58 16.45 3.57 -5.64
C GLN A 58 17.13 2.27 -5.24
N ALA A 59 17.06 1.27 -6.12
CA ALA A 59 17.60 -0.06 -5.90
C ALA A 59 19.12 0.05 -5.80
N PRO A 60 19.74 -0.28 -4.65
CA PRO A 60 21.17 -0.14 -4.48
C PRO A 60 21.95 -1.12 -5.38
N ALA A 61 21.34 -2.27 -5.70
CA ALA A 61 21.83 -3.26 -6.65
C ALA A 61 20.64 -4.06 -7.19
N ARG A 62 20.77 -4.63 -8.40
CA ARG A 62 19.77 -5.54 -8.99
C ARG A 62 19.97 -6.94 -8.41
N LEU A 63 19.32 -7.21 -7.28
CA LEU A 63 19.45 -8.50 -6.58
C LEU A 63 18.28 -9.44 -6.89
N SER A 64 17.18 -8.89 -7.41
CA SER A 64 15.99 -9.65 -7.82
C SER A 64 15.36 -9.03 -9.07
N THR A 65 14.57 -9.81 -9.81
CA THR A 65 13.85 -9.34 -10.99
C THR A 65 12.87 -8.22 -10.66
N LEU A 66 12.36 -8.17 -9.41
CA LEU A 66 11.58 -7.05 -8.90
C LEU A 66 12.32 -5.71 -9.01
N ASP A 67 13.63 -5.67 -8.76
CA ASP A 67 14.45 -4.44 -8.86
C ASP A 67 14.55 -3.94 -10.31
N GLU A 68 14.38 -4.83 -11.29
CA GLU A 68 14.37 -4.47 -12.71
C GLU A 68 13.04 -3.85 -13.14
N TRP A 69 11.93 -4.43 -12.65
CA TRP A 69 10.58 -3.93 -12.90
C TRP A 69 10.25 -2.67 -12.08
N MET A 70 10.84 -2.52 -10.88
CA MET A 70 10.58 -1.40 -9.98
C MET A 70 11.88 -0.82 -9.40
N PRO A 71 12.73 -0.18 -10.24
CA PRO A 71 14.02 0.36 -9.79
C PRO A 71 13.89 1.60 -8.89
N LEU A 72 12.72 2.24 -8.90
CA LEU A 72 12.38 3.43 -8.12
C LEU A 72 11.04 3.22 -7.42
N TRP A 73 11.00 3.47 -6.10
CA TRP A 73 9.79 3.29 -5.30
C TRP A 73 9.76 4.26 -4.12
N GLN A 74 8.57 4.53 -3.61
CA GLN A 74 8.37 5.42 -2.46
C GLN A 74 8.17 4.64 -1.16
N PHE A 75 7.51 3.48 -1.25
CA PHE A 75 7.16 2.61 -0.12
C PHE A 75 7.59 1.18 -0.42
N GLY A 76 8.19 0.52 0.56
CA GLY A 76 8.64 -0.85 0.43
C GLY A 76 8.50 -1.57 1.76
N GLU A 77 7.88 -2.74 1.72
CA GLU A 77 7.67 -3.64 2.84
C GLU A 77 8.22 -5.01 2.44
N ARG A 78 9.00 -5.63 3.33
CA ARG A 78 9.64 -6.92 3.08
C ARG A 78 9.37 -7.86 4.24
N HIS A 79 8.82 -9.02 3.92
CA HIS A 79 8.66 -10.13 4.84
C HIS A 79 9.57 -11.27 4.43
N THR A 80 10.12 -11.99 5.40
CA THR A 80 11.00 -13.13 5.13
C THR A 80 10.75 -14.19 6.19
N ILE A 81 10.51 -15.41 5.73
CA ILE A 81 10.37 -16.61 6.55
C ILE A 81 11.30 -17.68 5.98
N GLN A 82 11.78 -18.58 6.83
CA GLN A 82 12.58 -19.72 6.43
C GLN A 82 11.71 -20.97 6.44
N ILE A 83 11.75 -21.75 5.36
CA ILE A 83 10.97 -22.98 5.21
C ILE A 83 11.95 -24.12 5.00
N ALA A 84 11.86 -25.15 5.83
CA ALA A 84 12.72 -26.34 5.74
C ALA A 84 12.15 -27.32 4.69
N ALA A 85 12.12 -26.90 3.43
CA ALA A 85 11.66 -27.70 2.29
C ALA A 85 12.45 -27.35 1.01
N PRO A 86 12.50 -28.24 0.00
CA PRO A 86 13.06 -27.92 -1.31
C PRO A 86 12.36 -26.71 -1.96
N PRO A 87 13.09 -25.84 -2.68
CA PRO A 87 12.52 -24.66 -3.33
C PRO A 87 11.34 -24.97 -4.27
N GLU A 88 11.38 -26.11 -4.95
CA GLU A 88 10.36 -26.56 -5.89
C GLU A 88 9.02 -26.82 -5.18
N GLU A 89 9.07 -27.45 -4.00
CA GLU A 89 7.89 -27.70 -3.17
C GLU A 89 7.30 -26.41 -2.62
N VAL A 90 8.15 -25.47 -2.18
CA VAL A 90 7.72 -24.15 -1.72
C VAL A 90 7.05 -23.38 -2.85
N PHE A 91 7.65 -23.39 -4.04
CA PHE A 91 7.11 -22.68 -5.19
C PHE A 91 5.78 -23.28 -5.67
N ALA A 92 5.65 -24.61 -5.64
CA ALA A 92 4.38 -25.29 -5.90
C ALA A 92 3.31 -24.93 -4.86
N ALA A 93 3.67 -24.88 -3.57
CA ALA A 93 2.75 -24.47 -2.50
C ALA A 93 2.26 -23.02 -2.66
N ILE A 94 3.16 -22.09 -3.04
CA ILE A 94 2.79 -20.69 -3.33
C ILE A 94 1.74 -20.61 -4.45
N ARG A 95 1.83 -21.48 -5.47
CA ARG A 95 0.87 -21.51 -6.59
C ARG A 95 -0.44 -22.19 -6.26
N ALA A 96 -0.44 -23.15 -5.33
CA ALA A 96 -1.62 -23.93 -4.99
C ALA A 96 -2.45 -23.29 -3.87
N VAL A 97 -1.86 -22.45 -3.02
CA VAL A 97 -2.52 -21.93 -1.83
C VAL A 97 -3.79 -21.16 -2.15
N THR A 98 -4.86 -21.53 -1.48
CA THR A 98 -6.19 -20.92 -1.60
C THR A 98 -6.41 -19.88 -0.50
N ALA A 99 -7.43 -19.04 -0.68
CA ALA A 99 -7.78 -18.03 0.33
C ALA A 99 -8.24 -18.65 1.67
N ASP A 100 -8.78 -19.86 1.65
CA ASP A 100 -9.33 -20.56 2.82
C ASP A 100 -8.23 -21.13 3.73
N GLU A 101 -7.05 -21.36 3.16
CA GLU A 101 -5.88 -21.88 3.89
C GLU A 101 -5.11 -20.77 4.64
N ILE A 102 -5.33 -19.51 4.27
CA ILE A 102 -4.64 -18.37 4.87
C ILE A 102 -5.44 -17.85 6.07
N PHE A 103 -4.84 -17.99 7.26
CA PHE A 103 -5.46 -17.54 8.51
C PHE A 103 -5.89 -16.06 8.44
N LEU A 104 -7.17 -15.81 8.77
CA LEU A 104 -7.83 -14.50 8.76
C LEU A 104 -7.92 -13.80 7.40
N PHE A 105 -7.54 -14.42 6.28
CA PHE A 105 -7.57 -13.75 4.97
C PHE A 105 -8.96 -13.21 4.62
N GLN A 106 -9.99 -14.05 4.68
CA GLN A 106 -11.36 -13.64 4.40
C GLN A 106 -11.89 -12.60 5.39
N THR A 107 -11.50 -12.72 6.67
CA THR A 107 -11.91 -11.77 7.71
C THR A 107 -11.33 -10.38 7.43
N LEU A 108 -10.03 -10.30 7.12
CA LEU A 108 -9.36 -9.04 6.84
C LEU A 108 -9.85 -8.40 5.54
N THR A 109 -10.12 -9.19 4.49
CA THR A 109 -10.69 -8.67 3.25
C THR A 109 -12.15 -8.22 3.44
N ALA A 110 -12.94 -8.91 4.26
CA ALA A 110 -14.29 -8.48 4.64
C ALA A 110 -14.27 -7.14 5.40
N ILE A 111 -13.36 -6.97 6.37
CA ILE A 111 -13.16 -5.69 7.08
C ILE A 111 -12.76 -4.60 6.09
N ARG A 112 -11.79 -4.87 5.21
CA ARG A 112 -11.32 -3.91 4.19
C ARG A 112 -12.44 -3.47 3.25
N ARG A 113 -13.41 -4.33 2.99
CA ARG A 113 -14.58 -4.03 2.14
C ARG A 113 -15.78 -3.50 2.92
N CYS A 114 -15.67 -3.36 4.24
CA CYS A 114 -16.79 -3.08 5.14
C CYS A 114 -17.98 -4.03 4.90
N GLY A 115 -17.72 -5.31 4.61
CA GLY A 115 -18.74 -6.32 4.32
C GLY A 115 -19.51 -6.14 3.01
N ARG A 116 -19.11 -5.21 2.12
CA ARG A 116 -19.82 -4.98 0.85
C ARG A 116 -19.68 -6.19 -0.09
N PRO A 117 -20.78 -6.68 -0.69
CA PRO A 117 -20.71 -7.72 -1.72
C PRO A 117 -20.08 -7.19 -3.01
N GLY A 118 -19.65 -8.10 -3.89
CA GLY A 118 -19.03 -7.76 -5.17
C GLY A 118 -18.56 -9.01 -5.91
N PRO A 119 -18.11 -8.86 -7.17
CA PRO A 119 -17.65 -9.98 -7.98
C PRO A 119 -16.42 -10.68 -7.38
N ALA A 120 -16.17 -11.90 -7.83
CA ALA A 120 -14.97 -12.64 -7.48
C ALA A 120 -13.71 -11.86 -7.92
N ASP A 121 -12.80 -11.61 -6.99
CA ASP A 121 -11.54 -10.87 -7.15
C ASP A 121 -10.62 -11.20 -5.95
N VAL A 122 -9.39 -10.71 -5.89
CA VAL A 122 -8.45 -10.89 -4.76
C VAL A 122 -9.04 -10.44 -3.42
N LEU A 123 -9.93 -9.45 -3.43
CA LEU A 123 -10.60 -8.97 -2.22
C LEU A 123 -11.90 -9.76 -1.91
N HIS A 124 -12.31 -10.66 -2.79
CA HIS A 124 -13.43 -11.59 -2.63
C HIS A 124 -13.17 -12.91 -3.37
N PRO A 125 -12.12 -13.65 -3.01
CA PRO A 125 -11.76 -14.84 -3.78
C PRO A 125 -12.77 -15.96 -3.52
N PRO A 126 -13.08 -16.77 -4.54
CA PRO A 126 -13.79 -18.02 -4.33
C PRO A 126 -12.88 -18.96 -3.53
N GLY A 127 -13.39 -19.55 -2.44
CA GLY A 127 -12.58 -20.26 -1.44
C GLY A 127 -11.75 -21.45 -1.96
N GLN A 128 -12.15 -22.05 -3.09
CA GLN A 128 -11.50 -23.26 -3.64
C GLN A 128 -10.50 -23.00 -4.77
N GLN A 129 -10.31 -21.76 -5.22
CA GLN A 129 -9.34 -21.45 -6.27
C GLN A 129 -8.03 -20.94 -5.67
N PRO A 130 -6.88 -21.28 -6.27
CA PRO A 130 -5.61 -20.72 -5.83
C PRO A 130 -5.62 -19.19 -5.91
N LEU A 131 -5.12 -18.54 -4.86
CA LEU A 131 -5.21 -17.09 -4.71
C LEU A 131 -4.46 -16.35 -5.83
N LEU A 132 -3.33 -16.91 -6.27
CA LEU A 132 -2.53 -16.34 -7.35
C LEU A 132 -3.27 -16.38 -8.70
N ASP A 133 -4.01 -17.45 -8.97
CA ASP A 133 -4.81 -17.59 -10.19
C ASP A 133 -5.94 -16.57 -10.20
N VAL A 134 -6.65 -16.45 -9.07
CA VAL A 134 -7.69 -15.41 -8.91
C VAL A 134 -7.10 -14.03 -9.12
N ALA A 135 -5.92 -13.76 -8.53
CA ALA A 135 -5.27 -12.46 -8.65
C ALA A 135 -4.87 -12.11 -10.08
N THR A 136 -4.24 -13.04 -10.79
CA THR A 136 -3.76 -12.83 -12.15
C THR A 136 -4.88 -12.79 -13.19
N GLN A 137 -6.05 -13.34 -12.87
CA GLN A 137 -7.24 -13.26 -13.73
C GLN A 137 -8.02 -11.95 -13.56
N THR A 138 -7.86 -11.23 -12.44
CA THR A 138 -8.70 -10.07 -12.13
C THR A 138 -7.95 -8.74 -12.15
N THR A 139 -6.99 -8.56 -11.24
CA THR A 139 -6.42 -7.22 -10.94
C THR A 139 -4.90 -7.19 -10.95
N PHE A 140 -4.25 -8.35 -11.01
CA PHE A 140 -2.80 -8.47 -11.07
C PHE A 140 -2.34 -8.98 -12.44
N VAL A 141 -1.12 -8.62 -12.79
CA VAL A 141 -0.44 -9.05 -14.00
C VAL A 141 0.86 -9.74 -13.60
N SER A 142 1.14 -10.89 -14.19
CA SER A 142 2.45 -11.54 -14.03
C SER A 142 3.52 -10.76 -14.79
N LEU A 143 4.58 -10.33 -14.09
CA LEU A 143 5.69 -9.55 -14.64
C LEU A 143 6.92 -10.41 -14.90
N SER A 144 7.20 -11.35 -14.01
CA SER A 144 8.26 -12.33 -14.18
C SER A 144 7.94 -13.61 -13.44
N ASP A 145 8.32 -14.73 -14.03
CA ASP A 145 8.10 -16.07 -13.51
C ASP A 145 9.37 -16.91 -13.78
N ASP A 146 10.23 -17.04 -12.77
CA ASP A 146 11.49 -17.81 -12.80
C ASP A 146 11.45 -18.93 -11.75
N PRO A 147 10.75 -20.04 -12.01
CA PRO A 147 10.66 -21.16 -11.07
C PRO A 147 12.02 -21.85 -10.87
N PRO A 148 12.37 -22.25 -9.63
CA PRO A 148 11.65 -22.08 -8.36
C PRO A 148 12.09 -20.83 -7.57
N ARG A 149 12.77 -19.88 -8.22
CA ARG A 149 13.50 -18.78 -7.57
C ARG A 149 12.65 -17.57 -7.27
N GLU A 150 11.83 -17.14 -8.23
CA GLU A 150 11.16 -15.84 -8.13
C GLU A 150 9.84 -15.81 -8.92
N LEU A 151 8.85 -15.13 -8.34
CA LEU A 151 7.59 -14.78 -8.99
C LEU A 151 7.32 -13.30 -8.69
N VAL A 152 7.09 -12.51 -9.74
CA VAL A 152 6.82 -11.07 -9.63
C VAL A 152 5.46 -10.78 -10.25
N VAL A 153 4.57 -10.19 -9.44
CA VAL A 153 3.23 -9.74 -9.88
C VAL A 153 3.06 -8.24 -9.62
N GLY A 154 2.39 -7.56 -10.54
CA GLY A 154 2.11 -6.13 -10.47
C GLY A 154 0.62 -5.83 -10.47
N THR A 155 0.21 -4.73 -9.83
CA THR A 155 -1.17 -4.21 -9.90
C THR A 155 -1.19 -2.69 -9.82
N VAL A 156 -2.29 -2.08 -10.26
CA VAL A 156 -2.55 -0.64 -10.13
C VAL A 156 -3.79 -0.42 -9.28
N ILE A 157 -3.60 0.04 -8.05
CA ILE A 157 -4.68 0.18 -7.06
C ILE A 157 -5.44 1.51 -7.23
N VAL A 158 -4.73 2.59 -7.55
CA VAL A 158 -5.30 3.93 -7.72
C VAL A 158 -4.95 4.45 -9.10
N ALA A 159 -5.88 4.32 -10.02
CA ALA A 159 -5.88 5.00 -11.32
C ALA A 159 -7.16 5.85 -11.40
N GLN A 160 -7.09 7.03 -12.04
CA GLN A 160 -8.31 7.78 -12.35
C GLN A 160 -9.24 6.89 -13.19
N ALA A 161 -10.56 6.98 -13.01
CA ALA A 161 -11.52 6.05 -13.62
C ALA A 161 -11.34 5.93 -15.15
N GLU A 162 -11.06 7.04 -15.82
CA GLU A 162 -10.74 7.12 -17.26
C GLU A 162 -9.44 6.38 -17.59
N THR A 163 -8.39 6.57 -16.78
CA THR A 163 -7.13 5.84 -16.91
C THR A 163 -7.35 4.35 -16.68
N ARG A 164 -8.15 3.96 -15.68
CA ARG A 164 -8.43 2.55 -15.37
C ARG A 164 -9.20 1.84 -16.48
N ALA A 165 -10.12 2.55 -17.15
CA ALA A 165 -10.88 2.02 -18.29
C ALA A 165 -10.04 1.92 -19.58
N ALA A 166 -9.03 2.78 -19.73
CA ALA A 166 -8.13 2.80 -20.88
C ALA A 166 -6.85 1.97 -20.69
N LEU A 167 -6.58 1.51 -19.47
CA LEU A 167 -5.40 0.70 -19.16
C LEU A 167 -5.64 -0.74 -19.57
N GLU A 168 -5.00 -1.16 -20.66
CA GLU A 168 -4.69 -2.56 -20.85
C GLU A 168 -3.69 -2.98 -19.77
N PHE A 169 -4.13 -3.81 -18.83
CA PHE A 169 -3.29 -4.37 -17.77
C PHE A 169 -2.32 -5.39 -18.39
N THR A 170 -1.27 -4.88 -19.00
CA THR A 170 -0.18 -5.65 -19.60
C THR A 170 1.13 -5.37 -18.86
N PRO A 171 2.12 -6.28 -18.94
CA PRO A 171 3.41 -6.09 -18.26
C PRO A 171 4.10 -4.77 -18.67
N GLU A 172 3.94 -4.35 -19.93
CA GLU A 172 4.59 -3.13 -20.45
C GLU A 172 4.13 -1.84 -19.73
N LEU A 173 2.97 -1.86 -19.07
CA LEU A 173 2.52 -0.77 -18.20
C LEU A 173 3.55 -0.45 -17.10
N PHE A 174 4.25 -1.47 -16.61
CA PHE A 174 5.23 -1.35 -15.55
C PHE A 174 6.64 -1.00 -16.06
N ARG A 175 6.90 -1.10 -17.37
CA ARG A 175 8.17 -0.67 -17.98
C ARG A 175 8.20 0.80 -18.39
N GLY A 176 7.03 1.40 -18.62
CA GLY A 176 6.91 2.80 -19.02
C GLY A 176 7.01 3.77 -17.83
N PRO A 177 7.40 5.04 -18.04
CA PRO A 177 7.16 6.07 -17.04
C PRO A 177 5.65 6.13 -16.85
N THR A 178 5.15 5.66 -15.71
CA THR A 178 3.75 5.78 -15.34
C THR A 178 3.34 7.22 -15.62
N SER A 179 2.43 7.42 -16.58
CA SER A 179 2.00 8.73 -17.05
C SER A 179 1.15 9.42 -15.96
N GLY A 180 1.82 9.81 -14.87
CA GLY A 180 1.28 10.52 -13.70
C GLY A 180 2.03 11.81 -13.43
N GLY A 181 2.72 12.34 -14.45
CA GLY A 181 3.47 13.60 -14.40
C GLY A 181 3.06 14.56 -15.52
N ARG A 182 1.75 14.72 -15.80
CA ARG A 182 1.27 15.76 -16.73
C ARG A 182 1.24 17.12 -16.02
N SER A 183 2.40 17.61 -15.58
CA SER A 183 2.58 18.96 -15.03
C SER A 183 3.81 19.70 -15.58
N ALA A 184 4.34 19.29 -16.75
CA ALA A 184 5.53 19.93 -17.32
C ALA A 184 5.52 20.14 -18.85
N ARG A 185 4.35 20.25 -19.49
CA ARG A 185 4.26 20.67 -20.92
C ARG A 185 3.08 21.61 -21.20
N ARG A 186 3.01 22.70 -20.46
CA ARG A 186 2.17 23.85 -20.83
C ARG A 186 2.92 25.14 -20.55
N ASN A 187 4.07 25.34 -21.20
CA ASN A 187 4.78 26.63 -21.21
C ASN A 187 5.74 26.82 -22.40
N GLU A 188 5.59 26.10 -23.52
CA GLU A 188 6.47 26.28 -24.71
C GLU A 188 5.73 26.58 -26.01
N LEU A 189 4.47 27.02 -25.96
CA LEU A 189 3.75 27.51 -27.14
C LEU A 189 3.15 28.88 -26.87
N SER A 190 4.01 29.85 -26.57
CA SER A 190 3.77 31.28 -26.83
C SER A 190 5.09 32.03 -26.95
N ARG A 191 5.82 31.82 -28.04
CA ARG A 191 6.75 32.79 -28.60
C ARG A 191 6.71 32.71 -30.11
#